data_AF-A0A847EVC7-F1
#
_entry.id   AF-A0A847EVC7-F1
#
_cell.length_a   1.000
_cell.length_b   1.000
_cell.length_c   1.000
_cell.angle_alpha   90.00
_cell.angle_beta   90.00
_cell.angle_gamma   90.00
#
_symmetry.space_group_name_H-M   'P 1'
#
loop_
_entity.id
_entity.type
_entity.pdbx_description
1 polymer ?
#
loop_
_entity_poly.entity_id
_entity_poly.type
_entity_poly.pdbx_seq_one_letter_code
_entity_poly.pdbx_strand_id
1 'polypeptide(L)'
;TGTVSTFSDCPLSLSGYHLVLIKPAVSIPTAAAYKAITPALPAVSVKDIVQNPVREWKNNLVNDFEPYAISQHPVIGAIKQRLYEEGALYASMTGSGSAVFGLFDQAVDLSAAFKEAFYWYEKL
;
A
#
# COMPACT_ATOMS: atom_id res chain seq x y z
N THR A 1 9.72 20.52 -4.87
CA THR A 1 9.78 19.40 -3.91
C THR A 1 8.83 19.70 -2.78
N GLY A 2 7.72 18.98 -2.67
CA GLY A 2 6.80 19.15 -1.54
C GLY A 2 7.39 18.46 -0.31
N THR A 3 7.63 19.20 0.77
CA THR A 3 7.85 18.61 2.09
C THR A 3 6.52 18.11 2.65
N VAL A 4 6.55 17.07 3.50
CA VAL A 4 5.39 16.47 4.19
C VAL A 4 4.72 17.42 5.20
N SER A 5 4.94 18.74 5.07
CA SER A 5 4.52 19.79 6.00
C SER A 5 3.24 20.51 5.57
N THR A 6 2.79 20.33 4.32
CA THR A 6 1.59 21.00 3.81
C THR A 6 0.45 19.98 3.73
N PHE A 7 -0.61 20.24 4.50
CA PHE A 7 -1.81 19.42 4.53
C PHE A 7 -2.97 20.16 3.87
N SER A 8 -3.87 19.40 3.26
CA SER A 8 -5.11 19.92 2.67
C SER A 8 -6.20 18.88 2.82
N ASP A 9 -7.44 19.33 3.02
CA ASP A 9 -8.56 18.41 3.17
C ASP A 9 -8.79 17.58 1.92
N CYS A 10 -9.16 16.33 2.13
CA CYS A 10 -9.52 15.40 1.07
C CYS A 10 -10.85 14.74 1.45
N PRO A 11 -11.94 14.98 0.69
CA PRO A 11 -13.18 14.26 0.88
C PRO A 11 -12.99 12.82 0.38
N LEU A 12 -12.52 11.95 1.27
CA LEU A 12 -12.40 10.51 1.05
C LEU A 12 -13.03 9.82 2.25
N SER A 13 -13.99 8.93 2.00
CA SER A 13 -14.53 8.05 3.02
C SER A 13 -14.15 6.62 2.71
N LEU A 14 -13.52 5.97 3.69
CA LEU A 14 -13.25 4.53 3.68
C LEU A 14 -14.19 3.78 4.64
N SER A 15 -15.27 4.42 5.10
CA SER A 15 -16.24 3.76 5.98
C SER A 15 -16.87 2.56 5.28
N GLY A 16 -16.91 1.43 5.99
CA GLY A 16 -17.44 0.16 5.47
C GLY A 16 -16.42 -0.69 4.73
N TYR A 17 -15.20 -0.19 4.49
CA TYR A 17 -14.10 -1.01 4.02
C TYR A 17 -13.43 -1.76 5.17
N HIS A 18 -12.64 -2.76 4.80
CA HIS A 18 -11.86 -3.58 5.70
C HIS A 18 -10.38 -3.47 5.32
N LEU A 19 -9.54 -3.19 6.30
CA LEU A 19 -8.10 -3.04 6.15
C LEU A 19 -7.40 -4.29 6.67
N VAL A 20 -6.49 -4.84 5.88
CA VAL A 20 -5.50 -5.83 6.33
C VAL A 20 -4.12 -5.20 6.21
N LEU A 21 -3.30 -5.31 7.26
CA LEU A 21 -1.91 -4.89 7.29
C LEU A 21 -1.02 -6.11 7.57
N ILE A 22 -0.04 -6.32 6.71
CA ILE A 22 0.95 -7.41 6.83
C ILE A 22 2.34 -6.80 6.85
N LYS A 23 3.11 -7.08 7.91
CA LYS A 23 4.50 -6.64 8.05
C LYS A 23 5.42 -7.86 8.07
N PRO A 24 6.17 -8.13 6.97
CA PRO A 24 7.18 -9.18 6.97
C PRO A 24 8.37 -8.81 7.86
N ALA A 25 9.17 -9.81 8.24
CA ALA A 25 10.37 -9.68 9.07
C ALA A 25 11.58 -9.03 8.33
N VAL A 26 11.34 -8.34 7.21
CA VAL A 26 12.36 -7.57 6.49
C VAL A 26 12.24 -6.08 6.81
N SER A 27 13.31 -5.31 6.68
CA SER A 27 13.28 -3.87 6.87
C SER A 27 14.08 -3.20 5.77
N ILE A 28 13.52 -2.11 5.21
CA ILE A 28 14.17 -1.33 4.17
C ILE A 28 14.70 -0.05 4.83
N PRO A 29 16.01 0.20 4.81
CA PRO A 29 16.55 1.46 5.31
C PRO A 29 15.97 2.62 4.49
N THR A 30 15.25 3.53 5.14
CA THR A 30 14.59 4.66 4.48
C THR A 30 15.58 5.47 3.62
N ALA A 31 16.78 5.72 4.14
CA ALA A 31 17.82 6.42 3.38
C ALA A 31 18.23 5.70 2.08
N ALA A 32 18.21 4.36 2.05
CA ALA A 32 18.50 3.59 0.86
C ALA A 32 17.34 3.66 -0.15
N ALA A 33 16.09 3.55 0.32
CA ALA A 33 14.90 3.67 -0.51
C ALA A 33 14.83 5.03 -1.22
N TYR A 34 15.05 6.13 -0.50
CA TYR A 34 15.04 7.48 -1.07
C TYR A 34 16.19 7.73 -2.06
N LYS A 35 17.36 7.10 -1.87
CA LYS A 35 18.48 7.18 -2.82
C LYS A 35 18.22 6.40 -4.11
N ALA A 36 17.36 5.38 -4.04
CA ALA A 36 17.12 4.46 -5.14
C ALA A 36 15.97 4.90 -6.06
N ILE A 37 15.22 5.94 -5.71
CA ILE A 37 14.10 6.44 -6.51
C ILE A 37 14.36 7.86 -7.02
N THR A 38 13.87 8.12 -8.23
CA THR A 38 13.69 9.46 -8.77
C THR A 38 12.19 9.67 -8.89
N PRO A 39 11.56 10.47 -8.02
CA PRO A 39 10.12 10.70 -8.09
C PRO A 39 9.74 11.24 -9.46
N ALA A 40 8.81 10.57 -10.14
CA ALA A 40 8.25 11.09 -11.37
C ALA A 40 7.17 12.13 -11.04
N LEU A 41 6.97 13.11 -11.92
CA LEU A 41 5.79 13.94 -11.84
C LEU A 41 4.59 13.07 -12.29
N PRO A 42 3.62 12.79 -11.42
CA PRO A 42 2.49 11.95 -11.80
C PRO A 42 1.61 12.70 -12.79
N ALA A 43 1.06 11.98 -13.77
CA ALA A 43 0.14 12.56 -14.76
C ALA A 43 -1.20 13.00 -14.13
N VAL A 44 -1.59 12.36 -13.03
CA VAL A 44 -2.82 12.65 -12.28
C VAL A 44 -2.44 12.84 -10.82
N SER A 45 -3.01 13.86 -10.16
CA SER A 45 -2.70 14.11 -8.76
C SER A 45 -3.31 13.03 -7.85
N VAL A 46 -2.66 12.73 -6.72
CA VAL A 46 -3.21 11.80 -5.71
C VAL A 46 -4.61 12.23 -5.28
N LYS A 47 -4.83 13.55 -5.15
CA LYS A 47 -6.14 14.12 -4.78
C LYS A 47 -7.24 13.72 -5.76
N ASP A 48 -6.95 13.72 -7.07
CA ASP A 48 -7.93 13.33 -8.08
C ASP A 48 -8.12 11.81 -8.14
N ILE A 49 -7.04 11.04 -7.93
CA ILE A 49 -7.09 9.58 -7.96
C ILE A 49 -8.02 9.04 -6.86
N VAL A 50 -7.89 9.56 -5.64
CA VAL A 50 -8.68 9.08 -4.49
C VAL A 50 -10.16 9.46 -4.55
N GLN A 51 -10.58 10.30 -5.50
CA GLN A 51 -12.00 10.55 -5.78
C GLN A 51 -12.64 9.45 -6.62
N ASN A 52 -11.84 8.63 -7.31
CA ASN A 52 -12.35 7.48 -8.05
C ASN A 52 -12.63 6.30 -7.09
N PRO A 53 -13.49 5.34 -7.47
CA PRO A 53 -13.70 4.12 -6.70
C PRO A 53 -12.39 3.39 -6.37
N VAL A 54 -12.27 2.82 -5.17
CA VAL A 54 -11.04 2.17 -4.67
C VAL A 54 -10.48 1.12 -5.64
N ARG A 55 -11.36 0.35 -6.29
CA ARG A 55 -10.99 -0.65 -7.30
C ARG A 55 -10.19 -0.09 -8.50
N GLU A 56 -10.29 1.22 -8.74
CA GLU A 56 -9.62 1.92 -9.84
C GLU A 56 -8.25 2.49 -9.42
N TRP A 57 -7.90 2.39 -8.13
CA TRP A 57 -6.63 2.92 -7.61
C TRP A 57 -5.43 2.07 -8.01
N LYS A 58 -5.61 0.76 -8.27
CA LYS A 58 -4.51 -0.19 -8.53
C LYS A 58 -3.49 0.29 -9.56
N ASN A 59 -3.97 0.94 -10.63
CA ASN A 59 -3.11 1.39 -11.74
C ASN A 59 -2.72 2.88 -11.65
N ASN A 60 -3.37 3.64 -10.77
CA ASN A 60 -3.26 5.09 -10.71
C ASN A 60 -2.54 5.57 -9.45
N LEU A 61 -2.79 4.92 -8.31
CA LEU A 61 -2.18 5.20 -7.02
C LEU A 61 -1.06 4.19 -6.76
N VAL A 62 0.10 4.43 -7.37
CA VAL A 62 1.29 3.58 -7.23
C VAL A 62 2.25 4.17 -6.22
N ASN A 63 3.02 3.30 -5.55
CA ASN A 63 4.08 3.71 -4.65
C ASN A 63 5.43 3.52 -5.36
N ASP A 64 6.13 4.62 -5.65
CA ASP A 64 7.40 4.65 -6.37
C ASP A 64 8.52 3.85 -5.68
N PHE A 65 8.40 3.57 -4.38
CA PHE A 65 9.35 2.72 -3.66
C PHE A 65 9.17 1.23 -3.93
N GLU A 66 8.00 0.79 -4.41
CA GLU A 66 7.69 -0.64 -4.60
C GLU A 66 8.65 -1.35 -5.56
N PRO A 67 9.01 -0.82 -6.75
CA PRO A 67 9.96 -1.49 -7.64
C PRO A 67 11.30 -1.77 -6.96
N TYR A 68 11.84 -0.78 -6.24
CA TYR A 68 13.07 -0.95 -5.47
C TYR A 68 12.89 -1.96 -4.33
N ALA A 69 11.85 -1.80 -3.51
CA ALA A 69 11.55 -2.66 -2.38
C ALA A 69 11.38 -4.13 -2.77
N ILE A 70 10.63 -4.39 -3.86
CA ILE A 70 10.38 -5.74 -4.40
C ILE A 70 11.66 -6.33 -4.97
N SER A 71 12.53 -5.52 -5.60
CA SER A 71 13.83 -6.01 -6.11
C SER A 71 14.74 -6.51 -4.98
N GLN A 72 14.72 -5.85 -3.82
CA GLN A 72 15.53 -6.21 -2.66
C GLN A 72 14.88 -7.34 -1.85
N HIS A 73 13.55 -7.32 -1.75
CA HIS A 73 12.77 -8.23 -0.94
C HIS A 73 11.52 -8.71 -1.70
N PRO A 74 11.63 -9.76 -2.54
CA PRO A 74 10.51 -10.28 -3.34
C PRO A 74 9.26 -10.66 -2.52
N VAL A 75 9.44 -10.98 -1.23
CA VAL A 75 8.34 -11.25 -0.29
C VAL A 75 7.31 -10.10 -0.22
N ILE A 76 7.73 -8.85 -0.40
CA ILE A 76 6.83 -7.68 -0.42
C ILE A 76 5.87 -7.79 -1.61
N GLY A 77 6.39 -8.11 -2.79
CA GLY A 77 5.58 -8.32 -4.00
C GLY A 77 4.67 -9.53 -3.88
N ALA A 78 5.16 -10.62 -3.28
CA ALA A 78 4.37 -11.82 -3.02
C ALA A 78 3.18 -11.55 -2.08
N ILE A 79 3.39 -10.79 -1.00
CA ILE A 79 2.32 -10.39 -0.07
C ILE A 79 1.28 -9.53 -0.81
N LYS A 80 1.72 -8.52 -1.58
CA LYS A 80 0.82 -7.66 -2.36
C LYS A 80 -0.01 -8.46 -3.35
N GLN A 81 0.62 -9.38 -4.08
CA GLN A 81 -0.05 -10.26 -5.02
C GLN A 81 -1.06 -11.16 -4.32
N ARG A 82 -0.68 -11.75 -3.17
CA ARG A 82 -1.58 -12.59 -2.39
C ARG A 82 -2.80 -11.82 -1.89
N LEU A 83 -2.64 -10.59 -1.42
CA LEU A 83 -3.78 -9.75 -1.03
C LEU A 83 -4.78 -9.56 -2.19
N TYR A 84 -4.29 -9.35 -3.42
CA TYR A 84 -5.16 -9.28 -4.60
C TYR A 84 -5.85 -10.61 -4.92
N GLU A 85 -5.15 -11.74 -4.78
CA GLU A 85 -5.75 -13.08 -4.97
C GLU A 85 -6.87 -13.37 -3.97
N GLU A 86 -6.76 -12.82 -2.76
CA GLU A 86 -7.77 -12.93 -1.70
C GLU A 86 -8.90 -11.89 -1.83
N GLY A 87 -8.93 -11.11 -2.91
CA GLY A 87 -10.03 -10.19 -3.22
C GLY A 87 -9.83 -8.74 -2.77
N ALA A 88 -8.60 -8.30 -2.45
CA ALA A 88 -8.35 -6.89 -2.16
C ALA A 88 -8.73 -6.03 -3.39
N LEU A 89 -9.51 -4.97 -3.16
CA LEU A 89 -9.81 -3.95 -4.16
C LEU A 89 -8.57 -3.11 -4.49
N TYR A 90 -7.73 -2.89 -3.48
CA TYR A 90 -6.47 -2.18 -3.61
C TYR A 90 -5.47 -2.74 -2.60
N ALA A 91 -4.22 -2.93 -3.02
CA ALA A 91 -3.14 -3.32 -2.13
C ALA A 91 -1.87 -2.54 -2.49
N SER A 92 -1.11 -2.12 -1.49
CA SER A 92 0.08 -1.30 -1.67
C SER A 92 1.03 -1.42 -0.48
N MET A 93 2.31 -1.21 -0.73
CA MET A 93 3.28 -0.99 0.34
C MET A 93 3.03 0.38 0.99
N THR A 94 3.10 0.46 2.33
CA THR A 94 3.01 1.75 3.04
C THR A 94 4.37 2.41 3.19
N GLY A 95 4.47 3.69 2.80
CA GLY A 95 5.70 4.48 2.85
C GLY A 95 6.85 3.86 2.03
N SER A 96 8.07 3.88 2.58
CA SER A 96 9.23 3.19 1.98
C SER A 96 9.28 1.69 2.33
N GLY A 97 8.23 1.17 2.98
CA GLY A 97 8.11 -0.24 3.34
C GLY A 97 8.59 -0.59 4.74
N SER A 98 8.55 -1.87 5.12
CA SER A 98 8.18 -3.01 4.26
C SER A 98 6.75 -3.53 4.46
N ALA A 99 5.92 -2.83 5.23
CA ALA A 99 4.54 -3.26 5.44
C ALA A 99 3.73 -3.10 4.16
N VAL A 100 2.82 -4.05 3.92
CA VAL A 100 1.88 -4.05 2.80
C VAL A 100 0.48 -4.09 3.38
N PHE A 101 -0.41 -3.28 2.83
CA PHE A 101 -1.81 -3.28 3.22
C PHE A 101 -2.72 -3.63 2.05
N GLY A 102 -3.91 -4.12 2.36
CA GLY A 102 -4.99 -4.38 1.42
C GLY A 102 -6.31 -3.79 1.92
N LEU A 103 -7.10 -3.23 1.02
CA LEU A 103 -8.46 -2.75 1.25
C LEU A 103 -9.46 -3.72 0.61
N PHE A 104 -10.49 -4.10 1.37
CA PHE A 104 -11.53 -5.04 0.98
C PHE A 104 -12.91 -4.40 1.21
N ASP A 105 -13.88 -4.75 0.39
CA ASP A 105 -15.30 -4.37 0.59
C ASP A 105 -16.07 -5.35 1.48
N GLN A 106 -15.42 -6.46 1.88
CA GLN A 106 -15.98 -7.47 2.76
C GLN A 106 -14.97 -7.86 3.85
N ALA A 107 -15.49 -8.36 4.97
CA ALA A 107 -14.66 -8.91 6.02
C ALA A 107 -13.84 -10.10 5.50
N VAL A 108 -12.57 -10.17 5.91
CA VAL A 108 -11.63 -11.21 5.48
C VAL A 108 -10.75 -11.59 6.67
N ASP A 109 -10.40 -12.87 6.77
CA ASP A 109 -9.42 -13.37 7.73
C ASP A 109 -8.29 -14.09 6.98
N LEU A 110 -7.12 -13.45 6.95
CA LEU A 110 -5.92 -13.98 6.32
C LEU A 110 -4.84 -14.32 7.36
N SER A 111 -5.18 -14.34 8.65
CA SER A 111 -4.24 -14.63 9.73
C SER A 111 -3.54 -15.97 9.55
N ALA A 112 -4.26 -16.98 9.05
CA ALA A 112 -3.72 -18.30 8.77
C ALA A 112 -2.77 -18.33 7.57
N ALA A 113 -2.94 -17.43 6.59
CA ALA A 113 -2.08 -17.34 5.41
C ALA A 113 -0.76 -16.62 5.71
N PHE A 114 -0.74 -15.74 6.71
CA PHE A 114 0.42 -14.89 7.04
C PHE A 114 0.98 -15.15 8.45
N LYS A 115 0.96 -16.40 8.92
CA LYS A 115 1.39 -16.78 10.29
C LYS A 115 2.81 -16.37 10.65
N GLU A 116 3.70 -16.28 9.67
CA GLU A 116 5.12 -15.93 9.87
C GLU A 116 5.39 -14.42 9.80
N ALA A 117 4.36 -13.63 9.51
CA ALA A 117 4.43 -12.18 9.48
C ALA A 117 3.53 -11.57 10.56
N PHE A 118 3.79 -10.32 10.93
CA PHE A 118 2.83 -9.58 11.72
C PHE A 118 1.58 -9.34 10.86
N TYR A 119 0.41 -9.65 11.40
CA TYR A 119 -0.89 -9.52 10.76
C TYR A 119 -1.81 -8.67 11.64
N TRP A 120 -2.47 -7.70 11.02
CA TRP A 120 -3.51 -6.90 11.67
C TRP A 120 -4.68 -6.69 10.69
N TYR A 121 -5.90 -6.78 11.21
CA TYR A 121 -7.14 -6.49 10.52
C TYR A 121 -7.96 -5.45 11.29
N GLU A 122 -8.63 -4.54 10.57
CA GLU A 122 -9.54 -3.54 11.13
C GLU A 122 -10.69 -3.22 10.15
N LYS A 123 -11.89 -2.96 10.68
CA LYS A 123 -13.01 -2.40 9.91
C LYS A 123 -12.96 -0.88 10.01
N LEU A 124 -12.99 -0.21 8.87
CA LEU A 124 -12.93 1.26 8.73
C LEU A 124 -14.31 1.92 8.75
#